data_AF-A0A928QY86-F1
#
_entry.id   AF-A0A928QY86-F1
#
_cell.length_a   1.000
_cell.length_b   1.000
_cell.length_c   1.000
_cell.angle_alpha   90.00
_cell.angle_beta   90.00
_cell.angle_gamma   90.00
#
_symmetry.space_group_name_H-M   'P 1'
#
loop_
_entity.id
_entity.type
_entity.pdbx_description
1 polymer ?
#
loop_
_entity_poly.entity_id
_entity_poly.type
_entity_poly.pdbx_seq_one_letter_code
_entity_poly.pdbx_strand_id
1 'polypeptide(L)'
;MYDNKSSYALNKKDPEAIVYTDANRRVIRLTRADFDTEADFLKWKAWSDENYHDEEKQDHIERNHTAALDECAGAIEGPEVIIEHKIEKLEKEKYTAKTVIRIKGQLTDKQFRRLWLHYVDGLNVETIARQEGKTHSSISESISTAKEKVLAFFSKHPTKGDHKWR
;
A
#
# COMPACT_ATOMS: atom_id res chain seq x y z
N MET A 1 -20.15 19.96 1.26
CA MET A 1 -21.30 20.78 0.80
C MET A 1 -21.58 21.78 1.91
N TYR A 2 -21.56 23.08 1.62
CA TYR A 2 -21.71 24.16 2.62
C TYR A 2 -23.13 24.18 3.19
N ASP A 3 -23.29 24.12 4.51
CA ASP A 3 -24.59 24.25 5.16
C ASP A 3 -24.91 25.72 5.47
N ASN A 4 -25.78 26.30 4.66
CA ASN A 4 -26.24 27.69 4.81
C ASN A 4 -27.04 27.97 6.10
N LYS A 5 -27.37 26.93 6.87
CA LYS A 5 -28.12 26.99 8.14
C LYS A 5 -27.27 26.69 9.37
N SER A 6 -25.98 26.37 9.21
CA SER A 6 -25.07 26.17 10.33
C SER A 6 -24.96 27.44 11.20
N SER A 7 -24.73 27.28 12.50
CA SER A 7 -24.47 28.39 13.43
C SER A 7 -23.33 29.28 12.92
N TYR A 8 -22.29 28.70 12.31
CA TYR A 8 -21.22 29.45 11.63
C TYR A 8 -21.74 30.33 10.49
N ALA A 9 -22.53 29.74 9.57
CA ALA A 9 -23.08 30.45 8.43
C ALA A 9 -24.06 31.57 8.82
N LEU A 10 -24.79 31.39 9.92
CA LEU A 10 -25.69 32.39 10.49
C LEU A 10 -24.93 33.52 11.18
N ASN A 11 -23.92 33.18 11.98
CA ASN A 11 -23.08 34.14 12.69
C ASN A 11 -22.18 34.97 11.76
N LYS A 12 -21.79 34.41 10.60
CA LYS A 12 -21.04 35.12 9.56
C LYS A 12 -21.89 36.11 8.75
N LYS A 13 -23.20 35.88 8.65
CA LYS A 13 -24.14 36.76 7.92
C LYS A 13 -24.51 38.01 8.71
N ASP A 14 -24.34 37.98 10.02
CA ASP A 14 -24.69 39.06 10.93
C ASP A 14 -23.45 39.48 11.74
N PRO A 15 -22.60 40.39 11.19
CA PRO A 15 -21.37 40.79 11.85
C PRO A 15 -21.62 41.60 13.13
N GLU A 16 -22.82 42.14 13.28
CA GLU A 16 -23.22 43.02 14.39
C GLU A 16 -23.84 42.26 15.57
N ALA A 17 -23.94 40.94 15.46
CA ALA A 17 -24.48 40.07 16.50
C ALA A 17 -23.66 38.78 16.65
N ILE A 18 -23.73 38.19 17.84
CA ILE A 18 -23.32 36.80 18.07
C ILE A 18 -24.57 35.95 17.87
N VAL A 19 -24.54 35.07 16.86
CA VAL A 19 -25.69 34.24 16.49
C VAL A 19 -25.44 32.80 16.87
N TYR A 20 -26.38 32.19 17.61
CA TYR A 20 -26.30 30.78 17.98
C TYR A 20 -27.69 30.13 17.97
N THR A 21 -27.70 28.80 17.97
CA THR A 21 -28.94 28.01 17.96
C THR A 21 -29.09 27.30 19.29
N ASP A 22 -30.23 27.46 19.98
CA ASP A 22 -30.51 26.78 21.25
C ASP A 22 -30.88 25.30 21.05
N ALA A 23 -31.04 24.58 22.16
CA ALA A 23 -31.46 23.17 22.15
C ALA A 23 -32.85 22.95 21.51
N ASN A 24 -33.69 23.98 21.43
CA ASN A 24 -34.99 23.96 20.78
C ASN A 24 -34.94 24.37 19.30
N ARG A 25 -33.73 24.49 18.72
CA ARG A 25 -33.48 24.96 17.34
C ARG A 25 -33.96 26.39 17.08
N ARG A 26 -34.06 27.22 18.11
CA ARG A 26 -34.35 28.65 18.00
C ARG A 26 -33.04 29.41 17.83
N VAL A 27 -33.02 30.29 16.85
CA VAL A 27 -31.87 31.18 16.59
C VAL A 27 -31.94 32.37 17.54
N ILE A 28 -30.93 32.51 18.39
CA ILE A 28 -30.76 33.61 19.33
C ILE A 28 -29.67 34.54 18.78
N ARG A 29 -29.91 35.85 18.91
CA ARG A 29 -28.98 36.91 18.49
C ARG A 29 -28.66 37.77 19.69
N LEU A 30 -27.39 37.83 20.06
CA LEU A 30 -26.90 38.74 21.09
C LEU A 30 -26.22 39.93 20.40
N THR A 31 -26.73 41.12 20.66
CA THR A 31 -26.26 42.38 20.10
C THR A 31 -25.48 43.16 21.14
N ARG A 32 -24.83 44.25 20.75
CA ARG A 32 -24.09 45.13 21.68
C ARG A 32 -24.91 45.60 22.89
N ALA A 33 -26.23 45.74 22.74
CA ALA A 33 -27.13 46.17 23.82
C ALA A 33 -27.29 45.12 24.93
N ASP A 34 -26.92 43.87 24.66
CA ASP A 34 -27.01 42.74 25.60
C ASP A 34 -25.75 42.59 26.46
N PHE A 35 -24.75 43.47 26.29
CA PHE A 35 -23.48 43.45 27.00
C PHE A 35 -23.25 44.75 27.77
N ASP A 36 -22.57 44.65 28.92
CA ASP A 36 -22.26 45.80 29.78
C ASP A 36 -21.24 46.75 29.13
N THR A 37 -20.35 46.23 28.28
CA THR A 37 -19.34 47.02 27.56
C THR A 37 -19.11 46.55 26.13
N GLU A 38 -18.69 47.47 25.25
CA GLU A 38 -18.29 47.15 23.87
C GLU A 38 -17.10 46.19 23.81
N ALA A 39 -16.16 46.33 24.76
CA ALA A 39 -14.99 45.47 24.84
C ALA A 39 -15.38 44.01 25.14
N ASP A 40 -16.40 43.80 25.99
CA ASP A 40 -16.91 42.46 26.28
C ASP A 40 -17.58 41.87 25.05
N PHE A 41 -18.43 42.63 24.35
CA PHE A 41 -19.04 42.18 23.10
C PHE A 41 -17.98 41.75 22.07
N LEU A 42 -16.96 42.58 21.83
CA LEU A 42 -15.89 42.27 20.87
C LEU A 42 -15.09 41.02 21.27
N LYS A 43 -14.82 40.84 22.56
CA LYS A 43 -14.14 39.65 23.08
C LYS A 43 -14.96 38.38 22.84
N TRP A 44 -16.24 38.40 23.20
CA TRP A 44 -17.15 37.26 23.00
C TRP A 44 -17.40 36.99 21.52
N LYS A 45 -17.46 38.03 20.68
CA LYS A 45 -17.61 37.92 19.23
C LYS A 45 -16.39 37.25 18.60
N ALA A 46 -15.19 37.69 18.94
CA ALA A 46 -13.95 37.07 18.45
C ALA A 46 -13.85 35.60 18.83
N TRP A 47 -14.17 35.26 20.10
CA TRP A 47 -14.18 33.87 20.57
C TRP A 47 -15.23 33.02 19.84
N SER A 48 -16.43 33.55 19.64
CA SER A 48 -17.52 32.85 18.95
C SER A 48 -17.20 32.61 17.47
N ASP A 49 -16.60 33.59 16.78
CA ASP A 49 -16.24 33.48 15.37
C ASP A 49 -15.17 32.39 15.15
N GLU A 50 -14.20 32.29 16.05
CA GLU A 50 -13.16 31.26 16.03
C GLU A 50 -13.73 29.86 16.34
N ASN A 51 -14.53 29.73 17.40
CA ASN A 51 -15.12 28.44 17.79
C ASN A 51 -16.01 27.84 16.69
N TYR A 52 -16.87 28.65 16.06
CA TYR A 52 -17.74 28.15 14.98
C TYR A 52 -17.00 27.79 13.70
N HIS A 53 -15.87 28.44 13.44
CA HIS A 53 -15.01 28.06 12.32
C HIS A 53 -14.36 26.69 12.55
N ASP A 54 -13.90 26.43 13.77
CA ASP A 54 -13.29 25.15 14.13
C ASP A 54 -14.31 24.00 14.13
N GLU A 55 -15.53 24.24 14.61
CA GLU A 55 -16.64 23.29 14.52
C GLU A 55 -17.00 22.96 13.05
N GLU A 56 -17.14 23.96 12.17
CA GLU A 56 -17.40 23.73 10.73
C GLU A 56 -16.28 22.91 10.08
N LYS A 57 -15.02 23.21 10.43
CA LYS A 57 -13.86 22.50 9.92
C LYS A 57 -13.83 21.06 10.40
N GLN A 58 -14.15 20.82 11.66
CA GLN A 58 -14.22 19.48 12.24
C GLN A 58 -15.33 18.64 11.60
N ASP A 59 -16.54 19.21 11.45
CA ASP A 59 -17.65 18.57 10.73
C ASP A 59 -17.27 18.21 9.29
N HIS A 60 -16.54 19.11 8.61
CA HIS A 60 -16.06 18.85 7.25
C HIS A 60 -15.02 17.72 7.21
N ILE A 61 -14.09 17.67 8.17
CA ILE A 61 -13.12 16.59 8.32
C ILE A 61 -13.85 15.27 8.56
N GLU A 62 -14.74 15.21 9.55
CA GLU A 62 -15.51 14.02 9.89
C GLU A 62 -16.34 13.52 8.71
N ARG A 63 -17.01 14.43 7.99
CA ARG A 63 -17.79 14.07 6.81
C ARG A 63 -16.93 13.52 5.67
N ASN A 64 -15.71 14.03 5.48
CA ASN A 64 -14.79 13.52 4.45
C ASN A 64 -14.12 12.19 4.86
N HIS A 65 -13.93 11.97 6.16
CA HIS A 65 -13.37 10.72 6.69
C HIS A 65 -14.41 9.64 6.98
N THR A 66 -15.70 9.99 6.95
CA THR A 66 -16.81 9.04 6.98
C THR A 66 -17.06 8.54 5.56
N ALA A 67 -16.20 7.65 5.08
CA ALA A 67 -16.57 6.81 3.94
C ALA A 67 -17.75 5.91 4.37
N ALA A 68 -18.76 5.78 3.52
CA ALA A 68 -19.80 4.79 3.77
C ALA A 68 -19.13 3.40 3.82
N LEU A 69 -19.45 2.59 4.84
CA LEU A 69 -18.94 1.21 4.96
C LEU A 69 -19.18 0.37 3.68
N ASP A 70 -20.19 0.77 2.90
CA ASP A 70 -20.55 0.17 1.62
C ASP A 70 -19.50 0.39 0.51
N GLU A 71 -18.76 1.51 0.52
CA GLU A 71 -17.71 1.79 -0.48
C GLU A 71 -16.40 1.01 -0.20
N CYS A 72 -16.19 0.54 1.03
CA CYS A 72 -15.02 -0.30 1.39
C CYS A 72 -15.30 -1.80 1.26
N ALA A 73 -16.55 -2.21 1.03
CA ALA A 73 -16.96 -3.62 1.03
C ALA A 73 -16.48 -4.42 -0.19
N GLY A 74 -15.93 -3.76 -1.22
CA GLY A 74 -15.63 -4.40 -2.51
C GLY A 74 -14.19 -4.87 -2.75
N ALA A 75 -13.20 -4.53 -1.91
CA ALA A 75 -11.80 -4.73 -2.30
C ALA A 75 -10.79 -5.03 -1.16
N ILE A 76 -11.25 -5.33 0.05
CA ILE A 76 -10.34 -5.72 1.13
C ILE A 76 -10.46 -7.22 1.33
N GLU A 77 -9.48 -7.98 0.82
CA GLU A 77 -9.31 -9.39 1.16
C GLU A 77 -9.32 -9.55 2.68
N GLY A 78 -10.09 -10.52 3.18
CA GLY A 78 -10.16 -10.78 4.61
C GLY A 78 -8.76 -11.02 5.20
N PRO A 79 -8.55 -10.69 6.49
CA PRO A 79 -7.24 -10.85 7.13
C PRO A 79 -6.71 -12.28 7.06
N GLU A 80 -7.60 -13.28 7.05
CA GLU A 80 -7.27 -14.71 6.85
C GLU A 80 -6.64 -14.96 5.48
N VAL A 81 -7.26 -14.45 4.40
CA VAL A 81 -6.78 -14.56 3.02
C VAL A 81 -5.41 -13.88 2.85
N ILE A 82 -5.20 -12.72 3.48
CA ILE A 82 -3.90 -12.03 3.46
C ILE A 82 -2.81 -12.87 4.16
N ILE A 83 -3.15 -13.53 5.27
CA ILE A 83 -2.22 -14.41 6.00
C ILE A 83 -1.90 -15.66 5.17
N GLU A 84 -2.90 -16.28 4.55
CA GLU A 84 -2.73 -17.44 3.67
C GLU A 84 -1.78 -17.12 2.50
N HIS A 85 -2.01 -16.03 1.77
CA HIS A 85 -1.12 -15.59 0.69
C HIS A 85 0.32 -15.36 1.16
N LYS A 86 0.51 -14.81 2.37
CA LYS A 86 1.85 -14.65 2.97
C LYS A 86 2.49 -15.99 3.30
N ILE A 87 1.74 -16.93 3.87
CA ILE A 87 2.23 -18.28 4.17
C ILE A 87 2.62 -18.98 2.88
N GLU A 88 1.75 -18.99 1.86
CA GLU A 88 2.02 -19.59 0.56
C GLU A 88 3.28 -19.00 -0.08
N LYS A 89 3.44 -17.68 -0.04
CA LYS A 89 4.65 -17.02 -0.55
C LYS A 89 5.90 -17.48 0.19
N LEU A 90 5.87 -17.51 1.52
CA LEU A 90 7.01 -17.96 2.34
C LEU A 90 7.32 -19.44 2.11
N GLU A 91 6.31 -20.29 1.94
CA GLU A 91 6.48 -21.70 1.63
C GLU A 91 7.09 -21.90 0.24
N LYS A 92 6.63 -21.13 -0.75
CA LYS A 92 7.21 -21.13 -2.09
C LYS A 92 8.67 -20.69 -2.07
N GLU A 93 9.00 -19.62 -1.35
CA GLU A 93 10.39 -19.14 -1.18
C GLU A 93 11.28 -20.19 -0.48
N LYS A 94 10.78 -20.83 0.57
CA LYS A 94 11.49 -21.95 1.23
C LYS A 94 11.69 -23.13 0.28
N TYR A 95 10.69 -23.46 -0.52
CA TYR A 95 10.77 -24.55 -1.49
C TYR A 95 11.76 -24.26 -2.61
N THR A 96 11.75 -23.05 -3.17
CA THR A 96 12.69 -22.64 -4.23
C THR A 96 14.11 -22.64 -3.70
N ALA A 97 14.36 -22.07 -2.51
CA ALA A 97 15.69 -22.06 -1.90
C ALA A 97 16.24 -23.48 -1.70
N LYS A 98 15.44 -24.39 -1.13
CA LYS A 98 15.83 -25.81 -0.96
C LYS A 98 16.10 -26.49 -2.30
N THR A 99 15.29 -26.19 -3.32
CA THR A 99 15.46 -26.76 -4.66
C THR A 99 16.75 -26.27 -5.32
N VAL A 100 17.07 -24.98 -5.23
CA VAL A 100 18.32 -24.40 -5.75
C VAL A 100 19.54 -25.03 -5.08
N ILE A 101 19.52 -25.22 -3.75
CA ILE A 101 20.60 -25.91 -3.03
C ILE A 101 20.81 -27.33 -3.57
N ARG A 102 19.70 -28.07 -3.77
CA ARG A 102 19.74 -29.43 -4.29
C ARG A 102 20.26 -29.50 -5.72
N ILE A 103 19.85 -28.57 -6.58
CA ILE A 103 20.36 -28.41 -7.95
C ILE A 103 21.86 -28.10 -7.94
N LYS A 104 22.30 -27.16 -7.10
CA LYS A 104 23.73 -26.82 -6.95
C LYS A 104 24.56 -28.05 -6.58
N GLY A 105 24.04 -28.92 -5.70
CA GLY A 105 24.70 -30.18 -5.34
C GLY A 105 24.88 -31.19 -6.49
N GLN A 106 24.16 -31.05 -7.61
CA GLN A 106 24.32 -31.92 -8.79
C GLN A 106 25.34 -31.37 -9.81
N LEU A 107 25.76 -30.12 -9.64
CA LEU A 107 26.60 -29.39 -10.58
C LEU A 107 27.98 -29.12 -9.96
N THR A 108 29.00 -28.98 -10.80
CA THR A 108 30.25 -28.37 -10.33
C THR A 108 30.05 -26.87 -10.15
N ASP A 109 30.86 -26.22 -9.30
CA ASP A 109 30.75 -24.77 -9.09
C ASP A 109 30.86 -23.97 -10.40
N LYS A 110 31.70 -24.44 -11.34
CA LYS A 110 31.81 -23.84 -12.68
C LYS A 110 30.55 -24.02 -13.50
N GLN A 111 29.95 -25.22 -13.49
CA GLN A 111 28.70 -25.51 -14.19
C GLN A 111 27.57 -24.63 -13.65
N PHE A 112 27.42 -24.56 -12.32
CA PHE A 112 26.41 -23.72 -11.68
C PHE A 112 26.61 -22.24 -12.00
N ARG A 113 27.83 -21.72 -11.84
CA ARG A 113 28.15 -20.31 -12.12
C ARG A 113 27.86 -19.92 -13.56
N ARG A 114 28.30 -20.72 -14.54
CA ARG A 114 28.07 -20.42 -15.97
C ARG A 114 26.59 -20.48 -16.32
N LEU A 115 25.85 -21.45 -15.77
CA LEU A 115 24.41 -21.56 -15.95
C LEU A 115 23.67 -20.35 -15.36
N TRP A 116 24.09 -19.89 -14.16
CA TRP A 116 23.54 -18.71 -13.50
C TRP A 116 23.78 -17.43 -14.30
N LEU A 117 25.03 -17.17 -14.70
CA LEU A 117 25.38 -15.99 -15.50
C LEU A 117 24.57 -15.93 -16.79
N HIS A 118 24.31 -17.08 -17.42
CA HIS A 118 23.58 -17.13 -18.69
C HIS A 118 22.07 -16.94 -18.53
N TYR A 119 21.42 -17.68 -17.62
CA TYR A 119 19.96 -17.70 -17.52
C TYR A 119 19.38 -16.71 -16.49
N VAL A 120 20.14 -16.36 -15.46
CA VAL A 120 19.70 -15.42 -14.41
C VAL A 120 20.22 -14.02 -14.70
N ASP A 121 21.52 -13.87 -14.97
CA ASP A 121 22.12 -12.55 -15.23
C ASP A 121 22.05 -12.14 -16.72
N GLY A 122 21.58 -13.03 -17.61
CA GLY A 122 21.36 -12.74 -19.03
C GLY A 122 22.63 -12.56 -19.88
N LEU A 123 23.80 -12.98 -19.38
CA LEU A 123 25.06 -12.85 -20.09
C LEU A 123 25.14 -13.84 -21.26
N ASN A 124 25.62 -13.38 -22.41
CA ASN A 124 25.87 -14.25 -23.55
C ASN A 124 27.11 -15.13 -23.32
N VAL A 125 27.17 -16.25 -24.04
CA VAL A 125 28.25 -17.24 -23.92
C VAL A 125 29.61 -16.62 -24.23
N GLU A 126 29.68 -15.70 -25.20
CA GLU A 126 30.91 -14.99 -25.56
C GLU A 126 31.46 -14.12 -24.43
N THR A 127 30.60 -13.41 -23.70
CA THR A 127 31.00 -12.55 -22.59
C THR A 127 31.50 -13.39 -21.42
N ILE A 128 30.83 -14.50 -21.13
CA ILE A 128 31.29 -15.46 -20.11
C ILE A 128 32.64 -16.07 -20.51
N ALA A 129 32.79 -16.46 -21.78
CA ALA A 129 34.03 -17.00 -22.32
C ALA A 129 35.19 -16.01 -22.20
N ARG A 130 34.95 -14.73 -22.55
CA ARG A 130 35.93 -13.65 -22.40
C ARG A 130 36.32 -13.41 -20.94
N GLN A 131 35.35 -13.40 -20.02
CA GLN A 131 35.60 -13.22 -18.58
C GLN A 131 36.42 -14.37 -17.98
N GLU A 132 36.19 -15.61 -18.40
CA GLU A 132 36.91 -16.78 -17.89
C GLU A 132 38.19 -17.13 -18.68
N GLY A 133 38.49 -16.42 -19.76
CA GLY A 133 39.59 -16.75 -20.67
C GLY A 133 39.44 -18.15 -21.29
N LYS A 134 38.20 -18.54 -21.62
CA LYS A 134 37.86 -19.85 -22.20
C LYS A 134 37.32 -19.71 -23.61
N THR A 135 37.31 -20.82 -24.34
CA THR A 135 36.69 -20.87 -25.67
C THR A 135 35.18 -20.86 -25.55
N HIS A 136 34.50 -20.30 -26.56
CA HIS A 136 33.04 -20.31 -26.64
C HIS A 136 32.47 -21.73 -26.51
N SER A 137 33.06 -22.72 -27.19
CA SER A 137 32.63 -24.13 -27.13
C SER A 137 32.67 -24.68 -25.70
N SER A 138 33.76 -24.41 -24.96
CA SER A 138 33.90 -24.89 -23.57
C SER A 138 32.82 -24.33 -22.64
N ILE A 139 32.44 -23.06 -22.81
CA ILE A 139 31.34 -22.48 -22.03
C ILE A 139 30.00 -23.06 -22.48
N SER A 140 29.76 -23.14 -23.79
CA SER A 140 28.52 -23.69 -24.36
C SER A 140 28.26 -25.13 -23.93
N GLU A 141 29.23 -26.02 -24.07
CA GLU A 141 29.16 -27.41 -23.61
C GLU A 141 28.91 -27.48 -22.11
N SER A 142 29.63 -26.68 -21.32
CA SER A 142 29.46 -26.64 -19.87
C SER A 142 28.05 -26.22 -19.45
N ILE A 143 27.43 -25.25 -20.15
CA ILE A 143 26.06 -24.80 -19.89
C ILE A 143 25.07 -25.88 -20.31
N SER A 144 25.26 -26.49 -21.48
CA SER A 144 24.40 -27.57 -21.99
C SER A 144 24.41 -28.78 -21.05
N THR A 145 25.57 -29.26 -20.63
CA THR A 145 25.68 -30.36 -19.65
C THR A 145 25.05 -29.98 -18.31
N ALA A 146 25.23 -28.75 -17.85
CA ALA A 146 24.59 -28.30 -16.61
C ALA A 146 23.06 -28.33 -16.75
N LYS A 147 22.52 -27.82 -17.86
CA LYS A 147 21.09 -27.83 -18.18
C LYS A 147 20.52 -29.25 -18.21
N GLU A 148 21.20 -30.19 -18.87
CA GLU A 148 20.78 -31.59 -18.91
C GLU A 148 20.71 -32.23 -17.51
N LYS A 149 21.70 -31.95 -16.65
CA LYS A 149 21.69 -32.42 -15.25
C LYS A 149 20.53 -31.83 -14.46
N VAL A 150 20.21 -30.54 -14.67
CA VAL A 150 19.05 -29.90 -14.03
C VAL A 150 17.74 -30.52 -14.53
N LEU A 151 17.61 -30.79 -15.83
CA LEU A 151 16.42 -31.45 -16.38
C LEU A 151 16.26 -32.87 -15.83
N ALA A 152 17.33 -33.66 -15.81
CA ALA A 152 17.33 -35.00 -15.23
C ALA A 152 17.00 -34.99 -13.73
N PHE A 153 17.43 -33.94 -13.03
CA PHE A 153 17.10 -33.73 -11.63
C PHE A 153 15.58 -33.55 -11.43
N PHE A 154 14.92 -32.73 -12.27
CA PHE A 154 13.46 -32.56 -12.23
C PHE A 154 12.70 -33.79 -12.72
N SER A 155 13.21 -34.55 -13.69
CA SER A 155 12.58 -35.82 -14.11
C SER A 155 12.57 -36.86 -12.98
N LYS A 156 13.60 -36.89 -12.12
CA LYS A 156 13.66 -37.77 -10.94
C LYS A 156 12.85 -37.26 -9.76
N HIS A 157 12.59 -35.95 -9.71
CA HIS A 157 11.85 -35.29 -8.65
C HIS A 157 10.79 -34.37 -9.23
N PRO A 158 9.69 -34.94 -9.78
CA PRO A 158 8.62 -34.16 -10.36
C PRO A 158 8.06 -33.18 -9.31
N THR A 159 7.94 -31.92 -9.70
CA THR A 159 7.37 -30.90 -8.81
C THR A 159 5.85 -31.13 -8.74
N LYS A 160 5.23 -30.93 -7.58
CA LYS A 160 3.79 -31.18 -7.36
C LYS A 160 2.84 -30.30 -8.21
N GLY A 161 3.36 -29.48 -9.12
CA GLY A 161 2.60 -28.53 -9.95
C GLY A 161 2.16 -29.06 -11.33
N ASP A 162 2.70 -30.18 -11.82
CA ASP A 162 2.48 -30.65 -13.20
C ASP A 162 1.14 -31.37 -13.44
N HIS A 163 0.19 -31.32 -12.49
CA HIS A 163 -1.11 -31.99 -12.60
C HIS A 163 -2.29 -31.05 -12.93
N LYS A 164 -2.05 -29.77 -13.23
CA LYS A 164 -3.13 -28.80 -13.48
C LYS A 164 -3.24 -28.22 -14.89
N TRP A 165 -2.53 -28.78 -15.87
CA TRP A 165 -2.71 -28.42 -17.28
C TRP A 165 -2.99 -29.68 -18.13
N ARG A 166 -4.22 -30.17 -18.02
CA ARG A 166 -4.86 -31.05 -19.02
C ARG A 166 -6.29 -30.59 -19.23
#